data_AF-R4Z6C4-F1
#
_entry.id   AF-R4Z6C4-F1
#
_cell.length_a   1.000
_cell.length_b   1.000
_cell.length_c   1.000
_cell.angle_alpha   90.00
_cell.angle_beta   90.00
_cell.angle_gamma   90.00
#
_symmetry.space_group_name_H-M   'P 1'
#
loop_
_entity.id
_entity.type
_entity.pdbx_description
1 polymer ?
#
loop_
_entity_poly.entity_id
_entity_poly.type
_entity_poly.pdbx_seq_one_letter_code
_entity_poly.pdbx_strand_id
1 'polypeptide(L)'
;MLLLILTLCSAGAFFYYGYEALVADRVRQEFERYGVPQYRVLVGSLQVMGALGALVGLVNDTIGALATGGLMLMMLIGVAVRLRIHDAPREMAQAAFFAALNGVLLYLHLT
;
A
#
# COMPACT_ATOMS: atom_id res chain seq x y z
N MET A 1 -14.23 10.94 12.89
CA MET A 1 -14.29 9.56 13.44
C MET A 1 -13.97 8.51 12.38
N LEU A 2 -14.68 8.51 11.24
CA LEU A 2 -14.44 7.55 10.13
C LEU A 2 -13.00 7.62 9.57
N LEU A 3 -12.51 8.81 9.27
CA LEU A 3 -11.16 9.03 8.74
C LEU A 3 -10.08 8.44 9.66
N LEU A 4 -10.15 8.72 10.97
CA LEU A 4 -9.21 8.20 11.95
C LEU A 4 -9.18 6.67 11.99
N ILE A 5 -10.35 6.01 11.97
CA ILE A 5 -10.44 4.55 11.99
C ILE A 5 -9.83 3.94 10.71
N LEU A 6 -10.21 4.47 9.55
CA LEU A 6 -9.68 4.01 8.25
C LEU A 6 -8.17 4.23 8.14
N THR A 7 -7.67 5.38 8.58
CA THR A 7 -6.25 5.69 8.56
C THR A 7 -5.47 4.76 9.48
N LEU A 8 -5.96 4.49 10.70
CA LEU A 8 -5.31 3.55 11.61
C LEU A 8 -5.31 2.12 11.05
N CYS A 9 -6.43 1.67 10.48
CA CYS A 9 -6.50 0.36 9.82
C CYS A 9 -5.55 0.26 8.63
N SER A 10 -5.53 1.29 7.77
CA SER A 10 -4.62 1.35 6.61
C SER A 10 -3.17 1.37 7.08
N ALA A 11 -2.78 2.34 7.90
CA ALA A 11 -1.42 2.49 8.39
C ALA A 11 -0.91 1.22 9.07
N GLY A 12 -1.72 0.59 9.94
CA GLY A 12 -1.36 -0.68 10.57
C GLY A 12 -1.11 -1.80 9.56
N ALA A 13 -1.98 -1.94 8.55
CA ALA A 13 -1.80 -2.94 7.50
C ALA A 13 -0.55 -2.66 6.65
N PHE A 14 -0.34 -1.42 6.23
CA PHE A 14 0.82 -1.03 5.42
C PHE A 14 2.15 -1.09 6.18
N PHE A 15 2.15 -0.87 7.49
CA PHE A 15 3.32 -1.16 8.32
C PHE A 15 3.64 -2.65 8.35
N TYR A 16 2.62 -3.50 8.54
CA TYR A 16 2.81 -4.94 8.54
C TYR A 16 3.34 -5.43 7.17
N TYR A 17 2.66 -5.08 6.07
CA TYR A 17 3.07 -5.49 4.73
C TYR A 17 4.38 -4.85 4.29
N GLY A 18 4.63 -3.59 4.65
CA GLY A 18 5.90 -2.91 4.39
C GLY A 18 7.07 -3.57 5.12
N TYR A 19 6.87 -3.95 6.39
CA TYR A 19 7.87 -4.70 7.17
C TYR A 19 8.10 -6.11 6.61
N GLU A 20 7.04 -6.86 6.29
CA GLU A 20 7.18 -8.17 5.64
C GLU A 20 7.90 -8.06 4.30
N ALA A 21 7.60 -7.03 3.50
CA ALA A 21 8.30 -6.81 2.23
C ALA A 21 9.81 -6.61 2.42
N LEU A 22 10.25 -6.03 3.54
CA LEU A 22 11.67 -5.80 3.86
C LEU A 22 12.35 -7.05 4.46
N VAL A 23 11.65 -7.81 5.30
CA VAL A 23 12.27 -8.87 6.13
C VAL A 23 11.91 -10.29 5.71
N ALA A 24 10.69 -10.54 5.21
CA ALA A 24 10.21 -11.91 5.00
C ALA A 24 10.78 -12.55 3.72
N ASP A 25 11.37 -13.73 3.86
CA ASP A 25 11.90 -14.51 2.74
C ASP A 25 10.81 -15.00 1.78
N ARG A 26 9.58 -15.21 2.27
CA ARG A 26 8.44 -15.57 1.42
C ARG A 26 8.15 -14.48 0.38
N VAL A 27 8.10 -13.21 0.80
CA VAL A 27 7.85 -12.08 -0.10
C VAL A 27 9.03 -11.87 -1.05
N ARG A 28 10.25 -12.17 -0.60
CA ARG A 28 11.43 -12.19 -1.48
C ARG A 28 11.26 -13.17 -2.65
N GLN A 29 10.82 -14.39 -2.39
CA GLN A 29 10.54 -15.38 -3.44
C GLN A 29 9.42 -14.95 -4.37
N GLU A 30 8.38 -14.29 -3.86
CA GLU A 30 7.32 -13.70 -4.69
C GLU A 30 7.89 -12.62 -5.63
N PHE A 31 8.69 -11.68 -5.13
CA PHE A 31 9.31 -10.65 -5.96
C PHE A 31 10.32 -11.19 -6.98
N GLU A 32 11.03 -12.28 -6.66
CA GLU A 32 11.88 -13.00 -7.61
C GLU A 32 11.05 -13.65 -8.72
N ARG A 33 9.92 -14.30 -8.37
CA ARG A 33 8.95 -14.85 -9.34
C ARG A 33 8.32 -13.76 -10.20
N TYR A 34 8.19 -12.55 -9.68
CA TYR A 34 7.68 -11.39 -10.41
C TYR A 34 8.72 -10.76 -11.36
N GLY A 35 9.97 -11.21 -11.31
CA GLY A 35 11.07 -10.66 -12.12
C GLY A 35 11.51 -9.27 -11.67
N VAL A 36 11.11 -8.83 -10.47
CA VAL A 36 11.36 -7.48 -9.93
C VAL A 36 12.00 -7.47 -8.52
N PRO A 37 12.96 -8.35 -8.19
CA PRO A 37 13.51 -8.46 -6.83
C PRO A 37 14.13 -7.16 -6.30
N GLN A 38 14.71 -6.36 -7.18
CA GLN A 38 15.32 -5.05 -6.86
C GLN A 38 14.30 -4.01 -6.37
N TYR A 39 13.04 -4.11 -6.77
CA TYR A 39 11.99 -3.18 -6.36
C TYR A 39 11.38 -3.52 -5.00
N ARG A 40 11.68 -4.69 -4.42
CA ARG A 40 11.15 -5.12 -3.12
C ARG A 40 11.43 -4.09 -2.01
N VAL A 41 12.67 -3.66 -1.88
CA VAL A 41 13.09 -2.69 -0.84
C VAL A 41 12.47 -1.32 -1.08
N LEU A 42 12.34 -0.92 -2.36
CA LEU A 42 11.65 0.31 -2.73
C LEU A 42 10.16 0.24 -2.36
N VAL A 43 9.49 -0.87 -2.65
CA VAL A 43 8.07 -1.07 -2.34
C VAL A 43 7.83 -1.11 -0.83
N GLY A 44 8.64 -1.86 -0.08
CA GLY A 44 8.54 -1.90 1.38
C GLY A 44 8.77 -0.55 2.02
N SER A 45 9.82 0.18 1.62
CA SER A 45 10.11 1.50 2.17
C SER A 45 9.04 2.54 1.85
N LEU A 46 8.48 2.53 0.62
CA LEU A 46 7.37 3.41 0.24
C LEU A 46 6.08 3.06 0.97
N GLN A 47 5.78 1.80 1.26
CA GLN A 47 4.62 1.42 2.09
C GLN A 47 4.75 1.96 3.51
N VAL A 48 5.93 1.82 4.12
CA VAL A 48 6.20 2.35 5.48
C VAL A 48 6.12 3.88 5.48
N MET A 49 6.73 4.55 4.49
CA MET A 49 6.65 6.01 4.36
C MET A 49 5.23 6.49 4.09
N GLY A 50 4.46 5.79 3.26
CA GLY A 50 3.05 6.09 3.01
C GLY A 50 2.17 5.89 4.24
N ALA A 51 2.42 4.85 5.04
CA ALA A 51 1.73 4.63 6.32
C ALA A 51 2.01 5.76 7.32
N LEU A 52 3.29 6.18 7.44
CA LEU A 52 3.67 7.34 8.24
C LEU A 52 3.01 8.63 7.71
N GLY A 53 3.03 8.84 6.40
CA GLY A 53 2.39 9.99 5.76
C GLY A 53 0.88 10.03 5.98
N ALA A 54 0.20 8.88 5.97
CA ALA A 54 -1.22 8.79 6.27
C ALA A 54 -1.53 9.15 7.73
N LEU A 55 -0.67 8.77 8.68
CA LEU A 55 -0.79 9.20 10.09
C LEU A 55 -0.57 10.70 10.26
N VAL A 56 0.44 11.27 9.60
CA VAL A 56 0.66 12.72 9.56
C VAL A 56 -0.51 13.44 8.87
N GLY A 57 -1.16 12.75 7.93
CA GLY A 57 -2.39 13.17 7.26
C GLY A 57 -3.55 13.51 8.21
N LEU A 58 -3.56 12.96 9.42
CA LEU A 58 -4.56 13.30 10.45
C LEU A 58 -4.44 14.74 10.96
N VAL A 59 -3.26 15.37 10.78
CA VAL A 59 -2.98 16.76 11.18
C VAL A 59 -2.90 17.67 9.95
N ASN A 60 -2.48 17.14 8.80
CA ASN A 60 -2.34 17.89 7.56
C ASN A 60 -2.95 17.12 6.38
N ASP A 61 -4.12 17.55 5.95
CA ASP A 61 -4.87 16.89 4.87
C ASP A 61 -4.10 16.82 3.54
N THR A 62 -3.25 17.80 3.24
CA THR A 62 -2.44 17.78 2.01
C THR A 62 -1.42 16.64 2.02
N ILE A 63 -0.78 16.40 3.17
CA ILE A 63 0.17 15.29 3.34
C ILE A 63 -0.57 13.96 3.32
N GLY A 64 -1.74 13.89 3.97
CA GLY A 64 -2.60 12.71 3.96
C GLY A 64 -3.06 12.32 2.56
N ALA A 65 -3.51 13.30 1.76
CA ALA A 65 -3.86 13.12 0.37
C ALA A 65 -2.68 12.59 -0.47
N LEU A 66 -1.49 13.20 -0.36
CA LEU A 66 -0.31 12.72 -1.08
C LEU A 66 0.09 11.29 -0.67
N ALA A 67 0.04 10.98 0.62
CA ALA A 67 0.39 9.66 1.13
C ALA A 67 -0.58 8.57 0.68
N THR A 68 -1.89 8.81 0.86
CA THR A 68 -2.95 7.87 0.47
C THR A 68 -3.05 7.71 -1.05
N GLY A 69 -2.88 8.80 -1.81
CA GLY A 69 -2.76 8.73 -3.27
C GLY A 69 -1.54 7.94 -3.74
N GLY A 70 -0.39 8.13 -3.08
CA GLY A 70 0.82 7.34 -3.34
C GLY A 70 0.63 5.85 -3.06
N LEU A 71 0.05 5.51 -1.91
CA LEU A 71 -0.28 4.13 -1.52
C LEU A 71 -1.28 3.48 -2.48
N MET A 72 -2.32 4.22 -2.89
CA MET A 72 -3.28 3.77 -3.89
C MET A 72 -2.59 3.44 -5.21
N LEU A 73 -1.73 4.33 -5.71
CA LEU A 73 -1.01 4.15 -6.97
C LEU A 73 -0.06 2.95 -6.89
N MET A 74 0.65 2.77 -5.77
CA MET A 74 1.48 1.57 -5.55
C MET A 74 0.66 0.28 -5.61
N MET A 75 -0.50 0.25 -4.95
CA MET A 75 -1.36 -0.93 -4.96
C MET A 75 -1.91 -1.23 -6.35
N LEU A 76 -2.24 -0.21 -7.15
CA LEU A 76 -2.64 -0.39 -8.55
C LEU A 76 -1.51 -0.96 -9.41
N ILE A 77 -0.27 -0.49 -9.23
CA ILE A 77 0.89 -1.09 -9.90
C ILE A 77 1.05 -2.55 -9.48
N GLY A 78 0.89 -2.87 -8.20
CA GLY A 78 0.92 -4.23 -7.68
C GLY A 78 -0.12 -5.14 -8.36
N VAL A 79 -1.35 -4.65 -8.53
CA VAL A 79 -2.42 -5.37 -9.25
C VAL A 79 -2.04 -5.56 -10.73
N ALA A 80 -1.52 -4.54 -11.40
CA ALA A 80 -1.10 -4.61 -12.80
C ALA A 80 0.06 -5.60 -13.02
N VAL A 81 1.02 -5.63 -12.10
CA VAL A 81 2.10 -6.62 -12.09
C VAL A 81 1.51 -8.00 -11.93
N ARG A 82 0.68 -8.25 -10.89
CA ARG A 82 0.04 -9.55 -10.61
C ARG A 82 -0.84 -10.06 -11.76
N LEU A 83 -1.53 -9.16 -12.49
CA LEU A 83 -2.26 -9.49 -13.72
C LEU A 83 -1.35 -10.12 -14.79
N ARG A 84 -0.15 -9.56 -14.99
CA ARG A 84 0.78 -10.07 -16.03
C ARG A 84 1.28 -11.48 -15.73
N ILE A 85 1.42 -11.82 -14.45
CA ILE A 85 2.00 -13.09 -13.98
C ILE A 85 0.93 -14.16 -13.76
N HIS A 86 -0.35 -13.84 -14.02
CA HIS A 86 -1.50 -14.70 -13.77
C HIS A 86 -1.50 -15.28 -12.35
N ASP A 87 -1.22 -14.43 -11.37
CA ASP A 87 -1.10 -14.84 -9.97
C ASP A 87 -2.47 -15.12 -9.33
N ALA A 88 -2.48 -15.72 -8.14
CA ALA A 88 -3.72 -16.14 -7.49
C ALA A 88 -4.71 -14.97 -7.30
N PRO A 89 -6.00 -15.13 -7.67
CA PRO A 89 -6.99 -14.04 -7.62
C PRO A 89 -7.23 -13.50 -6.20
N ARG A 90 -6.94 -14.30 -5.17
CA ARG A 90 -7.07 -13.89 -3.75
C ARG A 90 -6.09 -12.78 -3.37
N GLU A 91 -4.84 -12.92 -3.80
CA GLU A 91 -3.78 -11.93 -3.58
C GLU A 91 -4.08 -10.64 -4.34
N MET A 92 -4.63 -10.74 -5.55
CA MET A 92 -5.09 -9.58 -6.32
C MET A 92 -6.29 -8.87 -5.68
N ALA A 93 -7.27 -9.60 -5.16
CA ALA A 93 -8.44 -9.03 -4.50
C ALA A 93 -8.03 -8.22 -3.27
N GLN A 94 -7.05 -8.71 -2.50
CA GLN A 94 -6.49 -7.99 -1.36
C GLN A 94 -5.85 -6.66 -1.79
N ALA A 95 -4.99 -6.67 -2.82
CA ALA A 95 -4.36 -5.45 -3.31
C ALA A 95 -5.40 -4.45 -3.87
N ALA A 96 -6.41 -4.93 -4.58
CA ALA A 96 -7.52 -4.10 -5.07
C ALA A 96 -8.35 -3.49 -3.93
N PHE A 97 -8.59 -4.25 -2.86
CA PHE A 97 -9.27 -3.74 -1.66
C PHE A 97 -8.48 -2.61 -1.00
N PHE A 98 -7.17 -2.78 -0.81
CA PHE A 98 -6.32 -1.72 -0.24
C PHE A 98 -6.18 -0.51 -1.18
N ALA A 99 -6.19 -0.70 -2.50
CA ALA A 99 -6.25 0.41 -3.45
C ALA A 99 -7.54 1.21 -3.29
N ALA A 100 -8.70 0.54 -3.18
CA ALA A 100 -9.99 1.18 -2.96
C ALA A 100 -10.04 1.91 -1.61
N LEU A 101 -9.53 1.28 -0.54
CA LEU A 101 -9.47 1.87 0.80
C LEU A 101 -8.65 3.16 0.79
N ASN A 102 -7.45 3.16 0.18
CA ASN A 102 -6.64 4.36 0.05
C ASN A 102 -7.28 5.42 -0.87
N GLY A 103 -8.03 5.00 -1.90
CA GLY A 103 -8.81 5.92 -2.73
C GLY A 103 -9.92 6.63 -1.95
N VAL A 104 -10.59 5.94 -1.04
CA VAL A 104 -11.58 6.55 -0.12
C VAL A 104 -10.89 7.51 0.84
N LEU A 105 -9.75 7.13 1.42
CA LEU A 105 -8.96 8.02 2.29
C LEU A 105 -8.48 9.28 1.55
N LEU A 106 -8.04 9.12 0.30
CA LEU A 106 -7.65 10.24 -0.57
C LEU A 106 -8.83 11.19 -0.76
N TYR A 107 -9.99 10.67 -1.14
CA TYR A 107 -11.19 11.48 -1.33
C TYR A 107 -11.60 12.23 -0.06
N LEU A 108 -11.52 11.57 1.10
CA LEU A 108 -11.82 12.16 2.40
C LEU A 108 -10.83 13.26 2.82
N HIS A 109 -9.57 13.23 2.36
CA HIS A 109 -8.61 14.32 2.59
C HIS A 109 -8.77 15.49 1.61
N LEU A 110 -9.44 15.29 0.47
CA LEU A 110 -9.70 16.35 -0.51
C LEU A 110 -11.01 17.12 -0.27
N THR A 111 -11.91 16.58 0.57
CA THR A 111 -13.26 17.11 0.82
C THR A 111 -13.34 17.76 2.19
#